data_AF-A0A948BP12-F1
#
_entry.id   AF-A0A948BP12-F1
#
_cell.length_a   1.000
_cell.length_b   1.000
_cell.length_c   1.000
_cell.angle_alpha   90.00
_cell.angle_beta   90.00
_cell.angle_gamma   90.00
#
_symmetry.space_group_name_H-M   'P 1'
#
loop_
_entity.id
_entity.type
_entity.pdbx_description
1 polymer ?
#
loop_
_entity_poly.entity_id
_entity_poly.type
_entity_poly.pdbx_seq_one_letter_code
_entity_poly.pdbx_strand_id
1 'polypeptide(L)' 'MKKVKTSHKGRKCKFPHCSQILSIYNHSEYCYIHLGLVDFKKEARCAKIA' A
#
# COMPACT_ATOMS: atom_id res chain seq x y z
N MET A 1 10.31 22.94 5.03
CA MET A 1 9.54 21.70 4.83
C MET A 1 10.47 20.49 5.02
N LYS A 2 10.24 19.65 6.03
CA LYS A 2 11.10 18.47 6.30
C LYS A 2 10.82 17.40 5.25
N LYS A 3 11.81 17.13 4.39
CA LYS A 3 11.73 16.13 3.32
C LYS A 3 11.54 14.74 3.94
N VAL A 4 10.42 14.09 3.67
CA VAL A 4 10.16 12.71 4.10
C VAL A 4 11.22 11.83 3.44
N LYS A 5 12.04 11.15 4.25
CA LYS A 5 13.08 10.24 3.76
C LYS A 5 12.39 9.08 3.03
N THR A 6 12.36 9.13 1.71
CA THR A 6 11.92 8.02 0.85
C THR A 6 13.09 7.07 0.65
N SER A 7 12.82 5.78 0.46
CA SER A 7 13.88 4.81 0.13
C SER A 7 14.51 5.26 -1.18
N HIS A 8 15.79 4.96 -1.41
CA HIS A 8 16.43 5.18 -2.72
C HIS A 8 15.59 4.60 -3.88
N LYS A 9 14.70 3.63 -3.61
CA LYS A 9 13.80 3.02 -4.60
C LYS A 9 12.42 3.68 -4.81
N GLY A 10 12.06 4.77 -4.11
CA GLY A 10 10.86 5.57 -4.43
C GLY A 10 9.58 4.75 -4.69
N ARG A 11 9.32 3.71 -3.87
CA ARG A 11 8.22 2.76 -4.09
C ARG A 11 6.89 3.50 -4.20
N LYS A 12 6.12 3.22 -5.25
CA LYS A 12 4.77 3.77 -5.44
C LYS A 12 3.73 2.80 -4.91
N CYS A 13 2.61 3.34 -4.44
CA CYS A 13 1.43 2.54 -4.13
C CYS A 13 0.99 1.75 -5.36
N LYS A 14 0.71 0.45 -5.19
CA LYS A 14 0.27 -0.43 -6.29
C LYS A 14 -1.21 -0.25 -6.67
N PHE A 15 -1.97 0.58 -5.94
CA PHE A 15 -3.38 0.79 -6.22
C PHE A 15 -3.55 1.52 -7.57
N PRO A 16 -4.47 1.10 -8.45
CA PRO A 16 -4.70 1.73 -9.74
C PRO A 16 -4.92 3.24 -9.59
N HIS A 17 -4.26 4.04 -10.42
CA HIS A 17 -4.33 5.51 -10.41
C HIS A 17 -3.82 6.19 -9.12
N CYS A 18 -3.13 5.47 -8.23
CA CYS A 18 -2.52 6.05 -7.05
C CYS A 18 -1.06 6.43 -7.31
N SER A 19 -0.75 7.73 -7.25
CA SER A 19 0.62 8.25 -7.42
C SER A 19 1.36 8.46 -6.09
N GLN A 20 0.83 7.92 -4.98
CA GLN A 20 1.42 8.11 -3.66
C GLN A 20 2.75 7.37 -3.53
N ILE A 21 3.78 8.09 -3.06
CA ILE A 21 5.08 7.52 -2.74
C ILE A 21 5.04 6.94 -1.32
N LEU A 22 5.48 5.70 -1.20
CA LEU A 22 5.54 5.00 0.07
C LEU A 22 6.78 5.44 0.85
N SER A 23 6.56 5.72 2.13
CA SER A 23 7.64 5.97 3.09
C SER A 23 8.57 4.76 3.20
N ILE A 24 9.82 4.97 3.62
CA ILE A 24 10.75 3.87 3.96
C ILE A 24 10.22 2.94 5.05
N TYR A 25 9.39 3.47 5.94
CA TYR A 25 8.79 2.71 7.04
C TYR A 25 7.50 2.00 6.62
N ASN A 26 7.02 2.23 5.40
CA ASN A 26 5.86 1.51 4.89
C ASN A 26 6.33 0.21 4.24
N HIS A 27 6.17 -0.88 4.98
CA HIS A 27 6.50 -2.23 4.51
C HIS A 27 5.43 -2.82 3.56
N SER A 28 4.25 -2.19 3.45
CA SER A 28 3.16 -2.63 2.57
C SER A 28 3.34 -2.18 1.12
N GLU A 29 2.69 -2.86 0.18
CA GLU A 29 2.61 -2.47 -1.25
C GLU A 29 1.65 -1.29 -1.49
N TYR A 30 0.89 -0.89 -0.47
CA TYR A 30 -0.16 0.13 -0.56
C TYR A 30 0.09 1.29 0.41
N CYS A 31 -0.39 2.48 0.06
CA CYS A 31 -0.39 3.61 0.98
C CYS A 31 -1.45 3.44 2.07
N TYR A 32 -1.38 4.22 3.14
CA TYR A 32 -2.30 4.10 4.28
C TYR A 32 -3.78 4.23 3.88
N ILE A 33 -4.09 5.01 2.83
CA ILE A 33 -5.44 5.18 2.28
C ILE A 33 -5.96 3.86 1.70
N HIS A 34 -5.11 3.13 0.98
CA HIS A 34 -5.49 1.91 0.27
C HIS A 34 -5.17 0.64 1.07
N LEU A 35 -4.46 0.73 2.19
CA LEU A 35 -4.17 -0.41 3.06
C LEU A 35 -5.47 -1.10 3.47
N GLY A 36 -6.41 -0.34 4.04
CA GLY A 36 -7.72 -0.86 4.47
C GLY A 36 -8.56 -1.43 3.32
N LEU A 37 -8.49 -0.86 2.12
CA LEU A 37 -9.25 -1.34 0.96
C LEU A 37 -8.76 -2.69 0.43
N VAL A 38 -7.49 -3.02 0.64
CA VAL A 38 -6.89 -4.28 0.17
C VAL A 38 -7.11 -5.39 1.19
N ASP A 39 -7.17 -5.07 2.48
CA ASP A 39 -7.48 -6.04 3.53
C ASP A 39 -8.88 -6.66 3.31
N PHE A 40 -9.89 -5.88 2.93
CA PHE A 40 -11.21 -6.41 2.55
C PHE A 40 -11.18 -7.37 1.35
N LYS A 41 -10.24 -7.18 0.41
CA LYS A 41 -10.10 -8.06 -0.77
C LYS A 41 -9.27 -9.32 -0.49
N LYS A 42 -8.46 -9.35 0.57
CA LYS A 42 -7.73 -10.55 0.98
C LYS A 42 -8.63 -11.53 1.72
N GLU A 43 -9.54 -11.05 2.56
CA GLU A 43 -10.54 -11.93 3.20
C GLU A 43 -11.46 -12.59 2.17
N ALA A 44 -11.87 -11.85 1.13
CA ALA A 44 -12.66 -12.43 0.03
C ALA A 44 -11.91 -13.53 -0.76
N ARG A 45 -10.58 -13.58 -0.70
CA ARG A 45 -9.77 -14.66 -1.31
C ARG A 45 -9.54 -15.85 -0.38
N CYS A 46 -9.77 -15.70 0.92
CA CYS A 46 -9.68 -16.78 1.92
C CYS A 46 -11.05 -17.36 2.31
N ALA A 47 -12.16 -16.76 1.87
CA ALA A 47 -13.47 -17.42 1.82
C ALA A 47 -13.49 -18.47 0.69
N LYS A 48 -12.63 -19.49 0.80
CA LYS A 48 -12.92 -20.77 0.16
C LYS A 48 -14.21 -21.26 0.79
N ILE A 49 -15.24 -21.33 -0.04
CA ILE A 49 -16.44 -22.13 0.17
C ILE A 49 -15.98 -23.47 0.74
N ALA A 50 -16.40 -23.77 1.97
CA ALA A 50 -16.41 -25.08 2.58
C ALA A 50 -17.86 -25.36 2.99
#